data_AF-A0A963DIL8-F1
#
_entry.id   AF-A0A963DIL8-F1
#
_cell.length_a   1.000
_cell.length_b   1.000
_cell.length_c   1.000
_cell.angle_alpha   90.00
_cell.angle_beta   90.00
_cell.angle_gamma   90.00
#
_symmetry.space_group_name_H-M   'P 1'
#
loop_
_entity.id
_entity.type
_entity.pdbx_description
1 polymer ?
#
loop_
_entity_poly.entity_id
_entity_poly.type
_entity_poly.pdbx_seq_one_letter_code
_entity_poly.pdbx_strand_id
1 'polypeptide(L)' 'MVDFRLGFFRSKRLALTIEDHGHQLLFLPPYSPDLNPVENYWAILKGKLMKIITNFQNLFDALVAVFKTI' A
#
# COMPACT_ATOMS: atom_id res chain seq x y z
N MET A 1 6.84 2.54 0.56
CA MET A 1 7.29 1.61 1.61
C MET A 1 6.15 0.64 1.88
N VAL A 2 6.33 -0.62 1.50
CA VAL A 2 5.31 -1.68 1.57
C VAL A 2 5.70 -2.62 2.71
N ASP A 3 4.76 -3.21 3.43
CA ASP A 3 5.08 -4.16 4.51
C ASP A 3 5.90 -5.35 3.96
N PHE A 4 7.18 -5.40 4.33
CA PHE A 4 8.15 -6.38 3.81
C PHE A 4 8.15 -7.70 4.60
N ARG A 5 7.15 -7.96 5.45
CA ARG A 5 7.04 -9.26 6.15
C ARG A 5 6.39 -10.38 5.33
N LEU A 6 5.80 -10.09 4.17
CA LEU A 6 5.39 -11.17 3.26
C LEU A 6 6.64 -11.99 2.90
N GLY A 7 6.58 -13.33 3.04
CA GLY A 7 7.73 -14.21 2.78
C GLY A 7 8.38 -14.00 1.40
N PHE A 8 7.62 -13.44 0.46
CA PHE A 8 8.08 -12.97 -0.84
C PHE A 8 9.21 -11.92 -0.76
N PHE A 9 9.08 -10.92 0.12
CA PHE A 9 10.01 -9.79 0.25
C PHE A 9 11.31 -10.12 1.01
N ARG A 10 11.42 -11.32 1.59
CA ARG A 10 12.67 -11.83 2.17
C ARG A 10 13.57 -12.51 1.15
N SER A 11 13.15 -12.60 -0.12
CA SER A 11 13.97 -13.18 -1.18
C SER A 11 15.23 -12.33 -1.41
N LYS A 12 16.40 -12.98 -1.37
CA LYS A 12 17.70 -12.35 -1.68
C LYS A 12 17.70 -11.62 -3.02
N ARG A 13 16.93 -12.11 -4.01
CA ARG A 13 16.82 -11.48 -5.33
C ARG A 13 16.19 -10.08 -5.25
N LEU A 14 15.11 -9.93 -4.49
CA LEU A 14 14.44 -8.63 -4.36
C LEU A 14 15.31 -7.62 -3.60
N ALA A 15 16.00 -8.06 -2.55
CA ALA A 15 16.93 -7.20 -1.81
C ALA A 15 18.03 -6.66 -2.74
N LEU A 16 18.66 -7.54 -3.54
CA LEU A 16 19.67 -7.14 -4.52
C LEU A 16 19.13 -6.18 -5.58
N THR A 17 17.93 -6.43 -6.13
CA THR A 17 17.33 -5.54 -7.13
C THR A 17 17.00 -4.16 -6.54
N ILE A 18 16.52 -4.10 -5.30
CA ILE A 18 16.18 -2.84 -4.62
C ILE A 18 17.45 -2.02 -4.35
N GLU A 19 18.52 -2.67 -3.87
CA GLU A 19 19.81 -2.02 -3.62
C GLU A 19 20.48 -1.55 -4.92
N ASP A 20 20.39 -2.32 -6.01
CA ASP A 20 20.94 -1.97 -7.32
C ASP A 20 20.29 -0.71 -7.92
N HIS A 21 19.01 -0.47 -7.60
CA HIS A 21 18.30 0.76 -7.99
C HIS A 21 18.51 1.92 -6.98
N GLY A 22 19.43 1.78 -6.02
CA GLY A 22 19.75 2.80 -5.03
C GLY A 22 18.70 2.98 -3.93
N HIS A 23 17.80 2.00 -3.77
CA HIS A 23 16.78 2.03 -2.73
C HIS A 23 17.21 1.22 -1.50
N GLN A 24 16.74 1.62 -0.32
CA GLN A 24 17.01 0.91 0.92
C GLN A 24 15.77 0.21 1.44
N LEU A 25 15.96 -1.03 1.88
CA LEU A 25 14.90 -1.86 2.43
C LEU A 25 14.70 -1.54 3.92
N LEU A 26 13.60 -0.88 4.25
CA LEU A 26 13.26 -0.57 5.64
C LEU A 26 12.33 -1.64 6.23
N PHE A 27 12.84 -2.40 7.20
CA PHE A 27 12.09 -3.43 7.90
C PHE A 27 11.35 -2.84 9.10
N LEU A 28 10.03 -3.04 9.14
CA LEU A 28 9.21 -2.67 10.30
C LEU A 28 9.24 -3.78 11.38
N PRO A 29 9.16 -3.41 12.67
CA PRO A 29 9.01 -4.37 13.76
C PRO A 29 7.72 -5.21 13.62
N PRO A 30 7.65 -6.40 14.26
CA PRO A 30 6.51 -7.30 14.11
C PRO A 30 5.24 -6.67 14.66
N TYR A 31 4.11 -6.84 13.96
CA TYR A 31 2.79 -6.38 14.41
C TYR A 31 2.72 -4.89 14.75
N SER A 32 3.46 -4.05 14.03
CA SER A 32 3.39 -2.59 14.15
C SER A 32 2.71 -1.96 12.94
N PRO A 33 1.43 -2.26 12.68
CA PRO A 33 0.68 -1.64 11.57
C PRO A 33 0.63 -0.12 11.72
N ASP A 34 0.65 0.39 12.97
CA ASP A 34 0.67 1.82 13.29
C ASP A 34 1.90 2.55 12.75
N LEU A 35 3.02 1.83 12.55
CA LEU A 35 4.27 2.40 12.04
C LEU A 35 4.35 2.39 10.51
N ASN A 36 3.32 1.87 9.83
CA ASN A 36 3.28 1.84 8.38
C ASN A 36 2.42 3.00 7.86
N PRO A 37 3.01 4.07 7.29
CA PRO A 37 2.25 5.24 6.84
C PRO A 37 1.22 4.93 5.75
N VAL A 38 1.34 3.78 5.06
CA VAL A 38 0.34 3.34 4.08
C VAL A 38 -0.99 2.95 4.74
N GLU A 39 -1.00 2.51 6.00
CA GLU A 39 -2.24 2.14 6.70
C GLU A 39 -3.14 3.36 6.92
N ASN A 40 -2.53 4.50 7.26
CA ASN A 40 -3.23 5.78 7.33
C ASN A 40 -3.81 6.19 5.97
N TYR A 41 -3.06 5.95 4.90
CA TYR A 41 -3.52 6.20 3.54
C TYR A 41 -4.71 5.28 3.18
N TRP A 42 -4.65 4.00 3.55
CA TRP A 42 -5.75 3.05 3.34
C TRP A 42 -7.01 3.45 4.10
N ALA A 43 -6.89 3.97 5.32
CA ALA A 43 -8.03 4.48 6.10
C ALA A 43 -8.73 5.64 5.37
N ILE A 44 -7.95 6.61 4.87
CA ILE A 44 -8.47 7.75 4.10
C ILE A 44 -9.12 7.28 2.79
N LEU A 45 -8.45 6.38 2.06
CA LEU A 45 -8.93 5.83 0.80
C LEU A 45 -10.27 5.10 1.00
N LYS A 46 -10.36 4.20 1.99
CA LYS A 46 -11.59 3.47 2.33
C LYS A 46 -12.73 4.42 2.69
N GLY A 47 -12.44 5.46 3.47
CA GLY A 47 -13.42 6.49 3.84
C GLY A 47 -13.97 7.26 2.64
N LYS A 48 -13.12 7.62 1.67
CA LYS A 48 -13.56 8.25 0.41
C LYS A 48 -14.34 7.26 -0.47
N LEU A 49 -13.85 6.02 -0.58
CA LEU A 49 -14.45 4.98 -1.42
C LEU A 49 -15.86 4.62 -0.95
N MET A 50 -16.06 4.40 0.36
CA MET A 50 -17.38 4.06 0.91
C MET A 50 -18.46 5.11 0.62
N LYS A 51 -18.09 6.38 0.44
CA LYS A 51 -19.04 7.45 0.11
C LYS A 51 -19.53 7.40 -1.34
N ILE A 52 -18.72 6.86 -2.25
CA ILE A 52 -19.02 6.90 -3.68
C ILE A 52 -19.31 5.51 -4.25
N ILE A 53 -19.00 4.42 -3.53
CA ILE A 53 -19.10 3.05 -4.03
C ILE A 53 -20.50 2.68 -4.53
N THR A 54 -21.55 3.26 -3.95
CA THR A 54 -22.95 3.04 -4.37
C THR A 54 -23.28 3.67 -5.73
N ASN A 55 -22.45 4.61 -6.20
CA ASN A 55 -22.65 5.33 -7.46
C ASN A 55 -21.97 4.62 -8.64
N PHE A 56 -21.22 3.55 -8.38
CA PHE A 56 -20.51 2.79 -9.41
C PHE A 56 -20.98 1.34 -9.38
N GLN A 57 -21.10 0.73 -10.56
CA GLN A 57 -21.36 -0.71 -10.66
C GLN A 57 -20.09 -1.54 -10.39
N ASN A 58 -18.92 -0.98 -10.68
CA ASN A 58 -17.63 -1.65 -10.51
C ASN A 58 -16.76 -0.98 -9.44
N LEU A 59 -16.13 -1.81 -8.62
CA LEU A 59 -15.16 -1.37 -7.63
C LEU A 59 -13.95 -0.66 -8.27
N PHE A 60 -13.50 -1.13 -9.43
CA PHE A 60 -12.34 -0.57 -10.11
C PHE A 60 -12.58 0.87 -10.56
N ASP A 61 -13.75 1.15 -11.15
CA ASP A 61 -14.11 2.50 -11.59
C ASP A 61 -14.22 3.47 -10.41
N ALA A 62 -14.81 3.00 -9.30
CA ALA A 62 -14.87 3.76 -8.06
C ALA A 62 -13.46 4.05 -7.52
N LEU A 63 -12.57 3.06 -7.50
CA LEU A 63 -11.18 3.24 -7.06
C LEU A 63 -10.45 4.28 -7.93
N VAL A 64 -10.53 4.17 -9.26
CA VAL A 64 -9.92 5.12 -10.20
C VAL A 64 -10.44 6.54 -9.94
N ALA A 65 -11.74 6.71 -9.69
CA ALA A 65 -12.32 8.00 -9.35
C ALA A 65 -11.77 8.55 -8.02
N VAL A 66 -11.66 7.72 -6.97
CA VAL A 66 -11.07 8.16 -5.69
C VAL A 66 -9.60 8.55 -5.86
N PHE A 67 -8.81 7.75 -6.59
CA PHE A 67 -7.39 8.03 -6.83
C PHE A 67 -7.15 9.32 -7.63
N LYS A 68 -8.08 9.71 -8.52
CA LYS A 68 -8.03 11.01 -9.21
C LYS A 68 -8.37 12.20 -8.31
N THR A 69 -8.94 11.94 -7.13
CA THR A 69 -9.42 12.96 -6.17
C THR A 69 -8.54 13.05 -4.92
N ILE A 70 -7.44 12.29 -4.87
CA ILE A 70 -6.39 12.38 -3.86
C ILE A 70 -5.19 13.06 -4.54
#